data_AF-G8NXY8-F1
#
_entry.id   AF-G8NXY8-F1
#
_cell.length_a   1.000
_cell.length_b   1.000
_cell.length_c   1.000
_cell.angle_alpha   90.00
_cell.angle_beta   90.00
_cell.angle_gamma   90.00
#
_symmetry.space_group_name_H-M   'P 1'
#
loop_
_entity.id
_entity.type
_entity.pdbx_description
1 polymer ?
#
loop_
_entity_poly.entity_id
_entity_poly.type
_entity_poly.pdbx_seq_one_letter_code
_entity_poly.pdbx_strand_id
1 'polypeptide(L)'
;MAFIDKIFGKQQAPPPEHAIFIYLNTVDLDESIYRSCDTVTLDGLLTKALGAHGIVEGTETRATETVLFLYGTDSEKMLSLINPVLNSYPLCKGAKVILRAGPSGSPERTITV
;
A
#
# COMPACT_ATOMS: atom_id res chain seq x y z
N MET A 1 37.56 -35.54 3.11
CA MET A 1 37.80 -34.54 2.06
C MET A 1 36.44 -34.01 1.61
N ALA A 2 35.94 -32.96 2.26
CA ALA A 2 34.62 -32.37 2.01
C ALA A 2 34.82 -30.94 1.50
N PHE A 3 34.59 -30.71 0.20
CA PHE A 3 34.91 -29.46 -0.49
C PHE A 3 33.73 -28.95 -1.36
N ILE A 4 32.47 -29.04 -0.88
CA ILE A 4 31.32 -28.45 -1.62
C ILE A 4 30.29 -27.67 -0.79
N ASP A 5 30.40 -27.55 0.54
CA ASP A 5 29.38 -26.88 1.37
C ASP A 5 29.42 -25.34 1.42
N LYS A 6 30.17 -24.65 0.55
CA LYS A 6 30.42 -23.20 0.68
C LYS A 6 30.06 -22.32 -0.52
N ILE A 7 29.08 -22.73 -1.34
CA ILE A 7 28.60 -21.91 -2.49
C ILE A 7 27.11 -21.54 -2.40
N PHE A 8 26.34 -22.14 -1.48
CA PHE A 8 24.99 -21.63 -1.21
C PHE A 8 25.08 -20.44 -0.26
N GLY A 9 25.22 -19.25 -0.84
CA GLY A 9 24.98 -18.00 -0.14
C GLY A 9 23.67 -18.13 0.62
N LYS A 10 23.71 -17.87 1.94
CA LYS A 10 22.48 -17.67 2.69
C LYS A 10 21.73 -16.57 1.95
N GLN A 11 20.67 -16.92 1.24
CA GLN A 11 19.64 -15.94 0.86
C GLN A 11 19.12 -15.44 2.20
N GLN A 12 19.70 -14.34 2.66
CA GLN A 12 19.07 -13.54 3.68
C GLN A 12 17.73 -13.16 3.05
N ALA A 13 16.64 -13.65 3.63
CA ALA A 13 15.32 -13.23 3.21
C ALA A 13 15.36 -11.70 3.14
N PRO A 14 14.81 -11.08 2.07
CA PRO A 14 14.71 -9.63 2.04
C PRO A 14 14.10 -9.18 3.37
N PRO A 15 14.56 -8.06 3.94
CA PRO A 15 14.02 -7.56 5.20
C PRO A 15 12.49 -7.57 5.12
N PRO A 16 11.80 -7.97 6.21
CA PRO A 16 10.34 -8.12 6.18
C PRO A 16 9.71 -6.81 5.68
N GLU A 17 9.17 -6.87 4.47
CA GLU A 17 8.56 -5.74 3.81
C GLU A 17 7.08 -5.74 4.16
N HIS A 18 6.70 -4.86 5.08
CA HIS A 18 5.29 -4.61 5.39
C HIS A 18 4.63 -3.95 4.19
N ALA A 19 3.31 -4.13 4.07
CA ALA A 19 2.56 -3.56 2.96
C ALA A 19 1.25 -2.90 3.43
N ILE A 20 0.79 -1.92 2.67
CA ILE A 20 -0.58 -1.41 2.69
C ILE A 20 -1.15 -1.52 1.27
N PHE A 21 -2.34 -2.10 1.15
CA PHE A 21 -3.11 -2.12 -0.08
C PHE A 21 -4.36 -1.27 0.10
N ILE A 22 -4.52 -0.26 -0.76
CA ILE A 22 -5.66 0.66 -0.72
C ILE A 22 -6.55 0.35 -1.92
N TYR A 23 -7.71 -0.24 -1.66
CA TYR A 23 -8.73 -0.53 -2.66
C TYR A 23 -9.71 0.65 -2.72
N LEU A 24 -9.59 1.44 -3.77
CA LEU A 24 -10.48 2.55 -4.08
C LEU A 24 -11.70 2.04 -4.85
N ASN A 25 -12.84 2.66 -4.58
CA ASN A 25 -14.04 2.47 -5.37
C ASN A 25 -13.93 3.24 -6.69
N THR A 26 -14.37 2.66 -7.80
CA THR A 26 -14.41 3.32 -9.11
C THR A 26 -15.81 3.46 -9.70
N VAL A 27 -16.86 3.01 -8.99
CA VAL A 27 -18.24 2.95 -9.50
C VAL A 27 -19.31 3.54 -8.56
N ASP A 28 -19.10 3.54 -7.23
CA ASP A 28 -20.17 3.87 -6.26
C ASP A 28 -20.05 5.28 -5.63
N LEU A 29 -19.09 6.09 -6.06
CA LEU A 29 -19.00 7.50 -5.68
C LEU A 29 -19.74 8.38 -6.69
N ASP A 30 -20.06 9.61 -6.26
CA ASP A 30 -20.66 10.61 -7.14
C ASP A 30 -19.74 10.88 -8.34
N GLU A 31 -20.30 10.96 -9.54
CA GLU A 31 -19.54 11.16 -10.79
C GLU A 31 -18.68 12.44 -10.74
N SER A 32 -19.13 13.47 -10.01
CA SER A 32 -18.34 14.69 -9.80
C SER A 32 -16.98 14.42 -9.13
N ILE A 33 -16.90 13.45 -8.22
CA ILE A 33 -15.66 13.07 -7.55
C ILE A 33 -14.67 12.49 -8.55
N TYR A 34 -15.10 11.58 -9.43
CA TYR A 34 -14.24 11.00 -10.47
C TYR A 34 -13.81 12.03 -11.52
N ARG A 35 -14.55 13.13 -11.68
CA ARG A 35 -14.13 14.25 -12.55
C ARG A 35 -13.13 15.18 -11.88
N SER A 36 -13.20 15.35 -10.56
CA SER A 36 -12.38 16.34 -9.82
C SER A 36 -11.16 15.75 -9.12
N CYS A 37 -11.09 14.43 -8.99
CA CYS A 37 -10.04 13.73 -8.28
C CYS A 37 -9.44 12.64 -9.15
N ASP A 38 -8.14 12.40 -8.97
CA ASP A 38 -7.41 11.37 -9.68
C ASP A 38 -6.45 10.62 -8.75
N THR A 39 -5.97 9.46 -9.20
CA THR A 39 -5.05 8.61 -8.42
C THR A 39 -3.61 9.10 -8.46
N VAL A 40 -3.22 9.94 -9.42
CA VAL A 40 -1.86 10.51 -9.51
C VAL A 40 -1.64 11.55 -8.41
N THR A 41 -2.63 12.41 -8.18
CA THR A 41 -2.65 13.38 -7.09
C THR A 41 -2.67 12.66 -5.75
N LEU A 42 -3.48 11.60 -5.62
CA LEU A 42 -3.50 10.77 -4.41
C LEU A 42 -2.14 10.11 -4.13
N ASP A 43 -1.52 9.50 -5.14
CA ASP A 43 -0.18 8.91 -5.05
C ASP A 43 0.82 9.94 -4.52
N GLY A 44 0.86 11.15 -5.11
CA GLY A 44 1.76 12.21 -4.66
C GLY A 44 1.53 12.62 -3.20
N LEU A 45 0.28 12.68 -2.76
CA LEU A 45 -0.06 12.96 -1.35
C LEU A 45 0.38 11.84 -0.42
N LEU A 46 0.17 10.58 -0.80
CA LEU A 46 0.58 9.40 -0.04
C LEU A 46 2.10 9.29 0.05
N THR A 47 2.80 9.41 -1.08
CA THR A 47 4.25 9.42 -1.17
C THR A 47 4.84 10.51 -0.27
N LYS A 48 4.28 11.73 -0.31
CA LYS A 48 4.70 12.82 0.58
C LYS A 48 4.45 12.50 2.06
N ALA A 49 3.31 11.90 2.39
CA ALA A 49 2.96 11.55 3.77
C ALA A 49 3.84 10.41 4.33
N LEU A 50 4.19 9.42 3.51
CA LEU A 50 5.07 8.31 3.90
C LEU A 50 6.51 8.77 4.16
N GLY A 51 7.03 9.69 3.35
CA GLY A 51 8.40 10.17 3.47
C GLY A 51 9.41 9.02 3.42
N ALA A 52 10.26 8.90 4.44
CA ALA A 52 11.27 7.84 4.52
C ALA A 52 10.74 6.49 5.05
N HIS A 53 9.46 6.40 5.43
CA HIS A 53 8.88 5.21 6.07
C HIS A 53 8.28 4.20 5.08
N GLY A 54 8.13 4.58 3.82
CA GLY A 54 7.61 3.71 2.78
C GLY A 54 7.50 4.44 1.44
N ILE A 55 7.05 3.70 0.44
CA ILE A 55 6.86 4.18 -0.93
C ILE A 55 5.50 3.72 -1.46
N VAL A 56 4.94 4.47 -2.39
CA VAL A 56 3.90 3.96 -3.29
C VAL A 56 4.63 3.34 -4.47
N GLU A 57 4.47 2.02 -4.65
CA GLU A 57 5.21 1.26 -5.67
C GLU A 57 4.44 1.19 -6.98
N GLY A 58 3.11 1.22 -6.92
CA GLY A 58 2.31 1.19 -8.12
C GLY A 58 0.82 1.24 -7.87
N THR A 59 0.10 1.30 -8.98
CA THR A 59 -1.36 1.30 -9.03
C THR A 59 -1.83 0.30 -10.07
N GLU A 60 -2.86 -0.49 -9.75
CA GLU A 60 -3.54 -1.38 -10.68
C GLU A 60 -5.01 -0.98 -10.76
N THR A 61 -5.47 -0.61 -11.96
CA THR A 61 -6.89 -0.31 -12.21
C THR A 61 -7.57 -1.51 -12.85
N ARG A 62 -8.70 -1.90 -12.26
CA ARG A 62 -9.59 -2.97 -12.72
C ARG A 62 -10.95 -2.38 -13.06
N ALA A 63 -11.88 -3.23 -13.49
CA ALA A 63 -13.21 -2.82 -13.93
C ALA A 63 -14.01 -2.07 -12.85
N THR A 64 -13.86 -2.44 -11.57
CA THR A 64 -14.68 -1.90 -10.46
C THR A 64 -13.86 -1.37 -9.28
N GLU A 65 -12.54 -1.45 -9.37
CA GLU A 65 -11.65 -1.02 -8.29
C GLU A 65 -10.31 -0.53 -8.85
N THR A 66 -9.68 0.37 -8.10
CA THR A 66 -8.28 0.73 -8.31
C THR A 66 -7.51 0.45 -7.03
N VAL A 67 -6.40 -0.27 -7.13
CA VAL A 67 -5.58 -0.68 -6.00
C VAL A 67 -4.27 0.09 -6.01
N LEU A 68 -3.92 0.74 -4.91
CA LEU A 68 -2.58 1.30 -4.68
C LEU A 68 -1.77 0.36 -3.79
N PHE A 69 -0.53 0.09 -4.18
CA PHE A 69 0.39 -0.79 -3.48
C PHE A 69 1.46 0.05 -2.78
N LEU A 70 1.48 0.00 -1.45
CA LEU A 70 2.44 0.72 -0.62
C LEU A 70 3.29 -0.29 0.14
N TYR A 71 4.59 -0.03 0.24
CA TYR A 71 5.54 -0.89 0.95
C TYR A 71 6.43 -0.09 1.89
N GLY A 72 6.87 -0.72 2.97
CA GLY A 72 7.74 -0.11 3.97
C GLY A 72 8.08 -1.06 5.11
N THR A 73 8.61 -0.50 6.20
CA THR A 73 9.15 -1.28 7.32
C THR A 73 8.16 -1.54 8.45
N ASP A 74 7.08 -0.76 8.52
CA ASP A 74 6.04 -0.87 9.55
C ASP A 74 4.70 -0.35 9.00
N SER A 75 3.79 -1.29 8.69
CA SER A 75 2.46 -0.98 8.15
C SER A 75 1.59 -0.17 9.10
N GLU A 76 1.75 -0.29 10.42
CA GLU A 76 0.99 0.51 11.39
C GLU A 76 1.48 1.95 11.39
N LYS A 77 2.81 2.13 11.38
CA LYS A 77 3.41 3.46 11.26
C LYS A 77 3.01 4.12 9.94
N MET A 78 3.12 3.40 8.82
CA MET A 78 2.71 3.88 7.50
C MET A 78 1.23 4.30 7.50
N LEU A 79 0.34 3.46 8.06
CA LEU A 79 -1.08 3.81 8.16
C LEU A 79 -1.28 5.11 8.93
N SER A 80 -0.62 5.27 10.09
CA SER A 80 -0.76 6.49 10.89
C SER A 80 -0.37 7.76 10.12
N LEU A 81 0.63 7.65 9.22
CA LEU A 81 1.13 8.75 8.41
C LEU A 81 0.18 9.12 7.28
N ILE A 82 -0.42 8.11 6.62
CA ILE A 82 -1.32 8.33 5.49
C ILE A 82 -2.78 8.56 5.92
N ASN A 83 -3.15 8.23 7.16
CA ASN A 83 -4.53 8.35 7.65
C ASN A 83 -5.15 9.75 7.43
N PRO A 84 -4.42 10.87 7.61
CA PRO A 84 -4.95 12.20 7.27
C PRO A 84 -5.27 12.37 5.77
N VAL A 85 -4.49 11.75 4.88
CA VAL A 85 -4.76 11.75 3.42
C VAL A 85 -5.99 10.92 3.13
N LEU A 86 -6.08 9.71 3.70
CA LEU A 86 -7.22 8.81 3.51
C LEU A 86 -8.54 9.45 3.95
N ASN A 87 -8.55 10.14 5.09
CA ASN A 87 -9.76 10.77 5.62
C ASN A 87 -10.15 12.07 4.89
N SER A 88 -9.23 12.68 4.12
CA SER A 88 -9.47 13.97 3.48
C SER A 88 -9.68 13.89 1.97
N TYR A 89 -9.15 12.86 1.31
CA TYR A 89 -9.19 12.75 -0.14
C TYR A 89 -10.46 12.01 -0.61
N PRO A 90 -11.34 12.62 -1.44
CA PRO A 90 -12.65 12.05 -1.75
C PRO A 90 -12.67 10.65 -2.35
N LEU A 91 -11.65 10.27 -3.14
CA LEU A 91 -11.55 8.90 -3.70
C LEU A 91 -11.37 7.82 -2.63
N CYS A 92 -10.91 8.18 -1.43
CA CYS A 92 -10.70 7.24 -0.34
C CYS A 92 -11.97 6.93 0.45
N LYS A 93 -13.10 7.61 0.17
CA LYS A 93 -14.37 7.36 0.86
C LYS A 93 -14.86 5.94 0.58
N GLY A 94 -15.07 5.15 1.64
CA GLY A 94 -15.46 3.74 1.53
C GLY A 94 -14.34 2.83 1.05
N ALA A 95 -13.09 3.33 0.99
CA ALA A 95 -11.96 2.52 0.58
C ALA A 95 -11.69 1.42 1.60
N LYS A 96 -11.32 0.25 1.09
CA LYS A 96 -10.86 -0.87 1.92
C LYS A 96 -9.33 -0.80 1.97
N VAL A 97 -8.79 -0.76 3.17
CA VAL A 97 -7.34 -0.68 3.41
C VAL A 97 -6.89 -1.96 4.12
N ILE A 98 -6.00 -2.71 3.49
CA ILE A 98 -5.42 -3.93 4.04
C ILE A 98 -3.98 -3.64 4.48
N LEU A 99 -3.67 -3.91 5.73
CA LEU A 99 -2.32 -3.82 6.29
C LEU A 99 -1.76 -5.23 6.40
N ARG A 100 -0.59 -5.47 5.83
CA ARG A 100 0.16 -6.72 5.97
C ARG A 100 1.40 -6.51 6.82
N ALA A 101 1.50 -7.24 7.92
CA ALA A 101 2.59 -7.10 8.89
C ALA A 101 3.83 -7.93 8.52
N GLY A 102 4.35 -7.73 7.30
CA GLY A 102 5.53 -8.41 6.77
C GLY A 102 5.36 -8.92 5.33
N PRO A 103 6.23 -9.84 4.87
CA PRO A 103 6.22 -10.34 3.50
C PRO A 103 4.91 -11.07 3.15
N SER A 104 4.75 -11.44 1.88
CA SER A 104 3.58 -12.22 1.42
C SER A 104 3.30 -13.43 2.31
N GLY A 105 2.03 -13.62 2.70
CA GLY A 105 1.60 -14.65 3.65
C GLY A 105 1.68 -14.26 5.13
N SER A 106 2.20 -13.07 5.46
CA SER A 106 2.16 -12.54 6.83
C SER A 106 0.72 -12.16 7.25
N PRO A 107 0.45 -12.02 8.56
CA PRO A 107 -0.87 -11.62 9.03
C PRO A 107 -1.35 -10.31 8.41
N GLU A 108 -2.64 -10.29 8.06
CA GLU A 108 -3.31 -9.13 7.49
C GLU A 108 -4.44 -8.65 8.41
N ARG A 109 -4.67 -7.34 8.41
CA ARG A 109 -5.87 -6.74 8.97
C ARG A 109 -6.47 -5.75 7.99
N THR A 110 -7.79 -5.63 8.05
CA THR A 110 -8.54 -4.77 7.14
C THR A 110 -9.25 -3.68 7.93
N ILE A 111 -9.22 -2.47 7.40
CA ILE A 111 -10.04 -1.35 7.85
C ILE A 111 -10.80 -0.75 6.67
N THR A 112 -11.85 0.02 6.97
CA THR A 112 -12.60 0.81 6.00
C THR A 112 -12.49 2.27 6.38
N VAL A 113 -12.31 3.12 5.37
CA VAL A 113 -12.23 4.58 5.49
C VAL A 113 -13.59 5.22 5.26
#